data_AF-A0A7K5UPF5-F1
#
_entry.id   AF-A0A7K5UPF5-F1
#
_cell.length_a   1.000
_cell.length_b   1.000
_cell.length_c   1.000
_cell.angle_alpha   90.00
_cell.angle_beta   90.00
_cell.angle_gamma   90.00
#
_symmetry.space_group_name_H-M   'P 1'
#
loop_
_entity.id
_entity.type
_entity.pdbx_description
1 polymer ?
#
loop_
_entity_poly.entity_id
_entity_poly.type
_entity_poly.pdbx_seq_one_letter_code
_entity_poly.pdbx_strand_id
1 'polypeptide(L)' 'STGIFSNLRSPSISSPHLDLALSVLYSVVPPALNPLIYSLRNQELKDAIRKMLTGCF' A
#
# COMPACT_ATOMS: atom_id res chain seq x y z
N SER A 1 -30.22 -30.58 21.26
CA SER A 1 -28.82 -30.64 21.71
C SER A 1 -28.09 -29.46 21.09
N THR A 2 -27.36 -28.75 21.93
CA THR A 2 -26.79 -27.41 21.78
C THR A 2 -26.11 -27.12 20.44
N GLY A 3 -26.56 -26.08 19.74
CA GLY A 3 -25.87 -25.52 18.59
C GLY A 3 -24.65 -24.70 19.02
N ILE A 4 -23.46 -25.31 18.98
CA ILE A 4 -22.17 -24.63 19.11
C ILE A 4 -21.21 -25.31 18.13
N PHE A 5 -21.24 -24.91 16.86
CA PHE A 5 -20.15 -25.18 15.92
C PHE A 5 -19.95 -23.98 14.99
N SER A 6 -19.97 -22.78 15.56
CA SER A 6 -19.78 -21.51 14.84
C SER A 6 -18.44 -20.84 15.13
N ASN A 7 -17.45 -21.56 15.67
CA ASN A 7 -16.17 -20.97 16.07
C ASN A 7 -14.92 -21.61 15.43
N LEU A 8 -15.07 -22.44 14.39
CA LEU A 8 -13.92 -22.81 13.53
C LEU A 8 -13.60 -21.76 12.47
N ARG A 9 -14.27 -20.60 12.47
CA ARG A 9 -13.72 -19.43 11.79
C ARG A 9 -12.80 -18.73 12.78
N SER A 10 -11.63 -19.32 13.03
CA SER A 10 -10.52 -18.55 13.53
C SER A 10 -10.37 -17.38 12.55
N PRO A 11 -10.61 -16.11 12.93
CA PRO A 11 -10.24 -14.99 12.10
C PRO A 11 -8.72 -14.84 12.27
N SER A 12 -7.97 -15.85 11.83
CA SER A 12 -6.54 -16.00 12.07
C SER A 12 -5.67 -15.60 10.88
N ILE A 13 -6.18 -14.82 9.91
CA ILE A 13 -5.40 -14.56 8.68
C ILE A 13 -5.33 -13.07 8.30
N SER A 14 -5.66 -12.15 9.20
CA SER A 14 -5.07 -10.82 9.06
C SER A 14 -5.13 -10.12 10.40
N SER A 15 -3.98 -9.75 10.94
CA SER A 15 -3.95 -8.79 12.04
C SER A 15 -4.76 -7.57 11.57
N PRO A 16 -5.74 -7.06 12.33
CA PRO A 16 -6.62 -5.99 11.88
C PRO A 16 -5.83 -4.74 11.42
N HIS A 17 -4.64 -4.54 11.95
CA HIS A 17 -3.69 -3.53 11.48
C HIS A 17 -3.15 -3.79 10.07
N LEU A 18 -2.86 -5.06 9.73
CA LEU A 18 -2.39 -5.46 8.41
C LEU A 18 -3.52 -5.30 7.38
N ASP A 19 -4.73 -5.75 7.69
CA ASP A 19 -5.91 -5.57 6.81
C ASP A 19 -6.21 -4.09 6.55
N LEU A 20 -6.20 -3.27 7.61
CA LEU A 20 -6.37 -1.83 7.50
C LEU A 20 -5.23 -1.19 6.69
N ALA A 21 -3.98 -1.57 6.95
CA ALA A 21 -2.84 -1.06 6.19
C ALA A 21 -2.92 -1.45 4.72
N LEU A 22 -3.27 -2.69 4.39
CA LEU A 22 -3.49 -3.13 3.02
C LEU A 22 -4.63 -2.34 2.38
N SER A 23 -5.76 -2.21 3.06
CA SER A 23 -6.93 -1.48 2.54
C SER A 23 -6.60 -0.01 2.25
N VAL A 24 -5.88 0.66 3.17
CA VAL A 24 -5.38 2.02 2.96
C VAL A 24 -4.39 2.04 1.80
N LEU A 25 -3.38 1.17 1.78
CA LEU A 25 -2.38 1.11 0.70
C LEU A 25 -3.04 0.86 -0.66
N TYR A 26 -3.95 -0.11 -0.78
CA TYR A 26 -4.69 -0.37 -2.00
C TYR A 26 -5.63 0.77 -2.40
N SER A 27 -6.03 1.64 -1.46
CA SER A 27 -6.82 2.84 -1.75
C SER A 27 -5.96 4.04 -2.16
N VAL A 28 -4.80 4.28 -1.55
CA VAL A 28 -3.90 5.40 -1.90
C VAL A 28 -2.97 5.10 -3.07
N VAL A 29 -2.62 3.84 -3.32
CA VAL A 29 -1.74 3.46 -4.44
C VAL A 29 -2.36 3.86 -5.78
N PRO A 30 -3.60 3.48 -6.15
CA PRO A 30 -4.19 3.85 -7.45
C PRO A 30 -4.21 5.37 -7.76
N PRO A 31 -4.68 6.25 -6.85
CA PRO A 31 -4.70 7.69 -7.11
C PRO A 31 -3.31 8.33 -7.07
N ALA A 32 -2.34 7.77 -6.33
CA ALA A 32 -0.96 8.26 -6.28
C ALA A 32 -0.14 7.81 -7.51
N LEU A 33 -0.48 6.69 -8.13
CA LEU A 33 0.18 6.21 -9.34
C LEU A 33 0.00 7.16 -10.52
N ASN A 34 -1.15 7.81 -10.67
CA ASN A 34 -1.38 8.79 -11.74
C ASN A 34 -0.38 9.96 -11.69
N PRO A 35 -0.29 10.75 -10.61
CA PRO A 35 0.71 11.81 -10.51
C PRO A 35 2.13 11.26 -10.53
N LEU A 36 2.41 10.05 -10.01
CA LEU A 36 3.74 9.42 -10.12
C LEU A 36 4.13 9.10 -11.57
N ILE A 37 3.23 8.55 -12.39
CA ILE A 37 3.51 8.23 -13.80
C ILE A 37 3.74 9.52 -14.60
N TYR A 38 2.93 10.56 -14.35
CA TYR A 38 3.12 11.88 -14.99
C TYR A 38 4.38 12.59 -14.49
N SER A 39 4.67 12.48 -13.20
CA SER A 39 5.90 12.94 -12.55
C SER A 39 7.15 12.28 -13.11
N LEU A 40 7.13 10.98 -13.35
CA LEU A 40 8.24 10.23 -13.94
C LEU A 40 8.42 10.54 -15.44
N ARG A 41 7.34 10.92 -16.14
CA ARG A 41 7.43 11.46 -17.50
C ARG A 41 8.06 12.85 -17.53
N ASN A 42 7.88 13.65 -16.49
CA ASN A 42 8.63 14.90 -16.32
C ASN A 42 10.09 14.55 -16.02
N GLN A 43 10.94 14.69 -17.04
CA GLN A 43 12.38 14.44 -16.92
C GLN A 43 13.00 15.26 -15.77
N GLU A 44 12.51 16.49 -15.55
CA GLU A 44 12.87 17.36 -14.43
C GLU A 44 12.64 16.70 -13.06
N LEU A 45 11.46 16.10 -12.85
CA LEU A 45 11.16 15.47 -11.57
C LEU A 45 11.82 14.09 -11.44
N LYS A 46 11.97 13.36 -12.55
CA LYS A 46 12.77 12.13 -12.57
C LYS A 46 14.23 12.42 -12.20
N ASP A 47 14.82 13.49 -12.70
CA ASP A 47 16.17 13.93 -12.34
C ASP A 47 16.24 14.46 -10.90
N ALA A 48 15.19 15.14 -10.41
CA ALA A 48 15.10 15.53 -9.01
C ALA A 48 15.03 14.31 -8.06
N ILE A 49 14.21 13.31 -8.39
CA ILE A 49 14.10 12.05 -7.63
C ILE A 49 15.42 11.27 -7.73
N ARG A 50 16.02 11.18 -8.92
CA ARG A 50 17.32 10.55 -9.12
C ARG A 50 18.41 11.25 -8.30
N LYS A 51 18.44 12.59 -8.30
CA LYS A 51 19.32 13.39 -7.44
C LYS A 51 19.04 13.19 -5.96
N MET A 52 17.79 12.99 -5.54
CA MET A 52 17.45 12.65 -4.15
C MET A 52 17.92 11.25 -3.76
N LEU A 53 17.70 10.26 -4.63
CA LEU A 53 18.11 8.86 -4.40
C LEU A 53 19.63 8.67 -4.49
N THR A 54 20.29 9.45 -5.35
CA THR A 54 21.75 9.50 -5.50
C THR A 54 22.38 10.55 -4.57
N GLY A 55 21.58 11.32 -3.83
CA GLY A 55 22.00 12.47 -2.99
C GLY A 55 22.54 12.11 -1.62
N CYS A 56 23.09 10.91 -1.47
CA CYS A 56 24.04 10.59 -0.41
C CYS A 56 25.26 10.01 -1.11
N PHE A 57 26.03 10.85 -1.81
CA PHE A 57 27.48 10.83 -2.08
C PHE A 57 27.85 11.88 -3.14
#